data_AF-A0A2S6I3J1-F1
#
_entry.id   AF-A0A2S6I3J1-F1
#
_cell.length_a   1.000
_cell.length_b   1.000
_cell.length_c   1.000
_cell.angle_alpha   90.00
_cell.angle_beta   90.00
_cell.angle_gamma   90.00
#
_symmetry.space_group_name_H-M   'P 1'
#
loop_
_entity.id
_entity.type
_entity.pdbx_description
1 polymer ?
#
loop_
_entity_poly.entity_id
_entity_poly.type
_entity_poly.pdbx_seq_one_letter_code
_entity_poly.pdbx_strand_id
1 'polypeptide(L)'
;MFKALLLACLFLTCSCVGPARYGDYLAEYQPEDGVVAAPVSAIDVRYADDYRSEPEVKRIKNSFVPAILYWSWNNTLECSLDPAKQLAYVREGVMQAADSLGLDRKLAGQQLSITLSQVPGQFYYVNRMYVVIAIVAYSTMGEESITPVPTDLVASYAVTDGSDRRSAWGSSTVFSREEPMRNLWKSTRGFTGKFLDSQRAELQRMGRELVNDIDRELYPVSRK
;
A
#
# COMPACT_ATOMS: atom_id res chain seq x y z
N MET A 1 -40.30 -2.11 27.72
CA MET A 1 -39.41 -1.10 27.10
C MET A 1 -37.93 -1.41 27.25
N PHE A 2 -37.42 -1.80 28.43
CA PHE A 2 -35.99 -2.06 28.64
C PHE A 2 -35.37 -3.16 27.74
N LYS A 3 -36.13 -4.21 27.41
CA LYS A 3 -35.67 -5.29 26.52
C LYS A 3 -35.48 -4.86 25.05
N ALA A 4 -36.27 -3.89 24.56
CA ALA A 4 -36.14 -3.38 23.19
C ALA A 4 -34.90 -2.47 23.04
N LEU A 5 -34.55 -1.72 24.09
CA LEU A 5 -33.34 -0.91 24.14
C LEU A 5 -32.07 -1.78 24.16
N LEU A 6 -32.09 -2.87 24.93
CA LEU A 6 -31.01 -3.87 24.97
C LEU A 6 -30.79 -4.57 23.62
N LEU A 7 -31.88 -4.90 22.89
CA LEU A 7 -31.80 -5.49 21.56
C LEU A 7 -31.25 -4.49 20.53
N ALA A 8 -31.65 -3.21 20.58
CA ALA A 8 -31.13 -2.16 19.71
C ALA A 8 -29.63 -1.90 19.94
N CYS A 9 -29.16 -1.92 21.20
CA CYS A 9 -27.73 -1.83 21.51
C CYS A 9 -26.90 -3.02 20.98
N LEU A 10 -27.48 -4.23 20.94
CA LEU A 10 -26.83 -5.42 20.39
C LEU A 10 -26.67 -5.35 18.86
N PHE A 11 -27.64 -4.79 18.13
CA PHE A 11 -27.52 -4.62 16.68
C PHE A 11 -26.58 -3.48 16.28
N LEU A 12 -26.45 -2.43 17.10
CA LEU A 12 -25.62 -1.26 16.80
C LEU A 12 -24.13 -1.45 17.11
N THR A 13 -23.75 -2.50 17.84
CA THR A 13 -22.34 -2.83 18.12
C THR A 13 -21.69 -3.74 17.07
N CYS A 14 -22.47 -4.35 16.17
CA CYS A 14 -21.97 -5.31 15.17
C CYS A 14 -21.51 -4.69 13.84
N SER A 15 -21.72 -3.39 13.60
CA SER A 15 -21.44 -2.77 12.29
C SER A 15 -20.03 -2.19 12.14
N CYS A 16 -19.17 -2.34 13.14
CA CYS A 16 -17.84 -1.72 13.10
C CYS A 16 -16.75 -2.69 12.70
N VAL A 17 -15.91 -2.23 11.77
CA VAL A 17 -14.83 -3.04 11.26
C VAL A 17 -13.69 -3.06 12.28
N GLY A 18 -13.52 -4.19 12.95
CA GLY A 18 -12.41 -4.45 13.85
C GLY A 18 -11.15 -4.92 13.10
N PRO A 19 -9.99 -4.98 13.78
CA PRO A 19 -8.72 -5.41 13.20
C PRO A 19 -8.80 -6.74 12.44
N ALA A 20 -9.39 -7.78 13.04
CA ALA A 20 -9.52 -9.10 12.41
C ALA A 20 -10.28 -9.02 11.08
N ARG A 21 -11.47 -8.41 11.11
CA ARG A 21 -12.30 -8.27 9.91
C ARG A 21 -11.66 -7.40 8.83
N TYR A 22 -10.93 -6.35 9.22
CA TYR A 22 -10.19 -5.54 8.27
C TYR A 22 -9.00 -6.31 7.68
N GLY A 23 -8.31 -7.09 8.51
CA GLY A 23 -7.25 -8.02 8.09
C GLY A 23 -7.75 -9.04 7.07
N ASP A 24 -8.95 -9.59 7.26
CA ASP A 24 -9.59 -10.48 6.28
C ASP A 24 -9.77 -9.79 4.93
N TYR A 25 -10.17 -8.51 4.90
CA TYR A 25 -10.26 -7.75 3.65
C TYR A 25 -8.92 -7.58 2.93
N LEU A 26 -7.83 -7.38 3.69
CA LEU A 26 -6.46 -7.28 3.12
C LEU A 26 -5.95 -8.63 2.62
N ALA A 27 -6.29 -9.72 3.33
CA ALA A 27 -5.89 -11.08 2.98
C ALA A 27 -6.64 -11.60 1.75
N GLU A 28 -7.96 -11.38 1.70
CA GLU A 28 -8.83 -11.79 0.59
C GLU A 28 -8.61 -10.96 -0.68
N TYR A 29 -8.02 -9.77 -0.57
CA TYR A 29 -7.78 -8.94 -1.74
C TYR A 29 -6.82 -9.63 -2.73
N GLN A 30 -7.37 -9.87 -3.92
CA GLN A 30 -6.66 -10.27 -5.11
C GLN A 30 -6.91 -9.19 -6.16
N PRO A 31 -5.87 -8.60 -6.75
CA PRO A 31 -6.09 -7.64 -7.81
C PRO A 31 -6.66 -8.35 -9.04
N GLU A 32 -7.56 -7.70 -9.77
CA GLU A 32 -8.06 -8.24 -11.04
C GLU A 32 -6.89 -8.35 -12.03
N ASP A 33 -6.73 -9.56 -12.59
CA ASP A 33 -5.66 -10.07 -13.46
C ASP A 33 -4.63 -9.03 -13.92
N GLY A 34 -3.51 -8.96 -13.18
CA GLY A 34 -2.30 -8.35 -13.71
C GLY A 34 -1.49 -9.40 -14.46
N VAL A 35 -1.17 -9.15 -15.73
CA VAL A 35 -0.19 -9.94 -16.47
C VAL A 35 1.15 -9.82 -15.72
N VAL A 36 1.54 -10.89 -15.03
CA VAL A 36 2.86 -10.98 -14.42
C VAL A 36 3.85 -11.03 -15.57
N ALA A 37 4.59 -9.93 -15.78
CA ALA A 37 5.68 -9.91 -16.75
C ALA A 37 6.68 -11.02 -16.38
N ALA A 38 7.06 -11.84 -17.35
CA ALA A 38 8.00 -12.92 -17.12
C ALA A 38 9.32 -12.36 -16.56
N PRO A 39 9.95 -13.02 -15.57
CA PRO A 39 11.18 -12.52 -14.98
C PRO A 39 12.27 -12.43 -16.05
N VAL A 40 12.85 -11.23 -16.22
CA VAL A 40 14.07 -11.04 -17.01
C VAL A 40 15.23 -11.57 -16.18
N SER A 41 15.95 -12.58 -16.68
CA SER A 41 16.99 -13.30 -15.92
C SER A 41 18.15 -12.42 -15.45
N ALA A 42 18.33 -11.23 -16.03
CA ALA A 42 19.41 -10.30 -15.72
C ALA A 42 19.10 -9.32 -14.56
N ILE A 43 17.86 -9.28 -14.05
CA ILE A 43 17.45 -8.29 -13.04
C ILE A 43 16.93 -9.01 -11.79
N ASP A 44 17.60 -8.78 -10.66
CA ASP A 44 17.17 -9.23 -9.35
C ASP A 44 16.63 -8.05 -8.53
N VAL A 45 15.48 -8.24 -7.88
CA VAL A 45 14.88 -7.24 -6.99
C VAL A 45 14.54 -7.92 -5.68
N ARG A 46 15.15 -7.45 -4.60
CA ARG A 46 14.98 -8.01 -3.25
C ARG A 46 14.93 -6.92 -2.20
N TYR A 47 14.44 -7.27 -1.02
CA TYR A 47 14.59 -6.42 0.15
C TYR A 47 16.00 -6.50 0.73
N ALA A 48 16.40 -5.46 1.47
CA ALA A 48 17.51 -5.55 2.40
C ALA A 48 17.17 -6.56 3.52
N ASP A 49 18.18 -7.29 4.02
CA ASP A 49 18.00 -8.41 4.96
C ASP A 49 17.35 -7.99 6.30
N ASP A 50 17.38 -6.71 6.63
CA ASP A 50 16.80 -6.09 7.81
C ASP A 50 15.35 -5.62 7.62
N TYR A 51 14.82 -5.65 6.40
CA TYR A 51 13.44 -5.24 6.12
C TYR A 51 12.47 -6.36 6.51
N ARG A 52 11.97 -6.29 7.75
CA ARG A 52 10.91 -7.17 8.26
C ARG A 52 9.77 -6.34 8.85
N SER A 53 8.76 -6.05 8.04
CA SER A 53 7.46 -5.62 8.55
C SER A 53 6.45 -6.72 8.27
N GLU A 54 6.04 -7.49 9.27
CA GLU A 54 4.94 -8.43 9.09
C GLU A 54 3.64 -7.65 8.78
N PRO A 55 2.74 -8.18 7.93
CA PRO A 55 1.44 -7.57 7.73
C PRO A 55 0.70 -7.53 9.07
N GLU A 56 0.49 -6.33 9.60
CA GLU A 56 -0.16 -6.11 10.89
C GLU A 56 -1.34 -5.16 10.72
N VAL A 57 -2.47 -5.50 11.33
CA VAL A 57 -3.60 -4.59 11.49
C VAL A 57 -3.80 -4.36 12.99
N LYS A 58 -3.49 -3.15 13.43
CA LYS A 58 -3.52 -2.76 14.83
C LYS A 58 -4.51 -1.64 15.05
N ARG A 59 -5.36 -1.79 16.07
CA ARG A 59 -6.24 -0.70 16.50
C ARG A 59 -5.45 0.30 17.34
N ILE A 60 -5.35 1.54 16.86
CA ILE A 60 -4.64 2.63 17.55
C ILE A 60 -5.60 3.62 18.22
N LYS A 61 -6.85 3.71 17.75
CA LYS A 61 -7.88 4.54 18.37
C LYS A 61 -9.21 3.83 18.35
N ASN A 62 -9.89 3.81 19.49
CA ASN A 62 -11.28 3.39 19.57
C ASN A 62 -11.97 4.13 20.71
N SER A 63 -12.89 5.01 20.36
CA SER A 63 -13.72 5.73 21.32
C SER A 63 -15.17 5.62 20.93
N PHE A 64 -16.02 5.26 21.90
CA PHE A 64 -17.46 5.26 21.77
C PHE A 64 -18.05 6.08 22.91
N VAL A 65 -18.81 7.13 22.58
CA VAL A 65 -19.47 8.00 23.55
C VAL A 65 -20.98 7.85 23.36
N PRO A 66 -21.65 7.03 24.18
CA PRO A 66 -23.10 6.91 24.16
C PRO A 66 -23.73 7.97 25.07
N ALA A 67 -24.33 9.02 24.50
CA ALA A 67 -25.22 9.93 25.21
C ALA A 67 -26.67 9.76 24.74
N ILE A 68 -27.65 10.21 25.53
CA ILE A 68 -29.08 10.01 25.23
C ILE A 68 -29.46 10.61 23.86
N LEU A 69 -28.92 11.78 23.53
CA LEU A 69 -29.23 12.53 22.31
C LEU A 69 -28.06 12.56 21.30
N TYR A 70 -26.92 11.96 21.64
CA TYR A 70 -25.70 12.07 20.84
C TYR A 70 -24.81 10.85 20.99
N TRP A 71 -24.56 10.13 19.90
CA TRP A 71 -23.59 9.06 19.85
C TRP A 71 -22.41 9.47 18.98
N SER A 72 -21.21 9.13 19.44
CA SER A 72 -19.99 9.33 18.68
C SER A 72 -19.16 8.07 18.69
N TRP A 73 -18.67 7.69 17.52
CA TRP A 73 -17.70 6.63 17.31
C TRP A 73 -16.51 7.18 16.54
N ASN A 74 -15.31 6.91 17.03
CA ASN A 74 -14.06 7.07 16.30
C ASN A 74 -13.22 5.78 16.41
N ASN A 75 -13.04 5.07 15.31
CA ASN A 75 -12.19 3.90 15.18
C ASN A 75 -11.06 4.22 14.19
N THR A 76 -9.82 3.97 14.57
CA THR A 76 -8.66 4.11 13.71
C THR A 76 -7.81 2.86 13.81
N LEU A 77 -7.55 2.26 12.66
CA LEU A 77 -6.68 1.10 12.49
C LEU A 77 -5.42 1.55 11.76
N GLU A 78 -4.27 1.19 12.30
CA GLU A 78 -2.98 1.22 11.62
C GLU A 78 -2.81 -0.12 10.90
N CYS A 79 -2.50 -0.07 9.62
CA CYS A 79 -2.40 -1.25 8.76
C CYS A 79 -1.04 -1.24 8.05
N SER A 80 -0.42 -2.41 7.95
CA SER A 80 0.74 -2.65 7.10
C SER A 80 0.41 -3.70 6.05
N LEU A 81 0.79 -3.43 4.82
CA LEU A 81 0.74 -4.44 3.75
C LEU A 81 1.74 -5.58 3.98
N ASP A 82 1.45 -6.70 3.31
CA ASP A 82 2.37 -7.81 3.17
C ASP A 82 3.57 -7.42 2.29
N PRO A 83 4.82 -7.47 2.81
CA PRO A 83 6.04 -7.18 2.05
C PRO A 83 6.16 -7.98 0.77
N ALA A 84 5.73 -9.24 0.77
CA ALA A 84 5.83 -10.09 -0.42
C ALA A 84 4.99 -9.51 -1.58
N LYS A 85 3.78 -9.01 -1.29
CA LYS A 85 2.92 -8.36 -2.28
C LYS A 85 3.52 -7.04 -2.75
N GLN A 86 4.05 -6.23 -1.84
CA GLN A 86 4.67 -4.94 -2.17
C GLN A 86 5.88 -5.13 -3.09
N LEU A 87 6.78 -6.05 -2.76
CA LEU A 87 7.92 -6.40 -3.59
C LEU A 87 7.49 -6.87 -4.98
N ALA A 88 6.45 -7.70 -5.05
CA ALA A 88 5.91 -8.15 -6.32
C ALA A 88 5.43 -6.98 -7.19
N TYR A 89 4.70 -6.01 -6.62
CA TYR A 89 4.22 -4.83 -7.35
C TYR A 89 5.36 -3.91 -7.82
N VAL A 90 6.36 -3.67 -6.98
CA VAL A 90 7.56 -2.92 -7.38
C VAL A 90 8.29 -3.66 -8.51
N ARG A 91 8.48 -4.98 -8.37
CA ARG A 91 9.13 -5.83 -9.37
C ARG A 91 8.37 -5.81 -10.70
N GLU A 92 7.04 -5.86 -10.69
CA GLU A 92 6.23 -5.71 -11.91
C GLU A 92 6.55 -4.39 -12.64
N GLY A 93 6.63 -3.28 -11.89
CA GLY A 93 7.02 -1.98 -12.45
C GLY A 93 8.45 -1.97 -13.00
N VAL A 94 9.39 -2.55 -12.26
CA VAL A 94 10.80 -2.69 -12.67
C VAL A 94 10.91 -3.45 -13.99
N MET A 95 10.26 -4.61 -14.10
CA MET A 95 10.33 -5.46 -15.31
C MET A 95 9.69 -4.77 -16.51
N GLN A 96 8.53 -4.12 -16.34
CA GLN A 96 7.89 -3.34 -17.40
C GLN A 96 8.81 -2.23 -17.94
N ALA A 97 9.50 -1.49 -17.06
CA ALA A 97 10.43 -0.46 -17.49
C ALA A 97 11.67 -1.07 -18.15
N ALA A 98 12.26 -2.12 -17.57
CA ALA A 98 13.42 -2.79 -18.12
C ALA A 98 13.19 -3.30 -19.55
N ASP A 99 12.03 -3.91 -19.81
CA ASP A 99 11.62 -4.36 -21.14
C ASP A 99 11.50 -3.19 -22.11
N SER A 100 10.82 -2.11 -21.70
CA SER A 100 10.63 -0.92 -22.52
C SER A 100 11.94 -0.20 -22.88
N LEU A 101 12.93 -0.25 -21.99
CA LEU A 101 14.25 0.36 -22.18
C LEU A 101 15.24 -0.58 -22.90
N GLY A 102 14.90 -1.85 -23.09
CA GLY A 102 15.80 -2.87 -23.64
C GLY A 102 17.01 -3.11 -22.74
N LEU A 103 16.82 -3.06 -21.41
CA LEU A 103 17.91 -3.04 -20.43
C LEU A 103 18.78 -4.30 -20.50
N ASP A 104 18.19 -5.46 -20.81
CA ASP A 104 18.91 -6.72 -21.02
C ASP A 104 20.03 -6.60 -22.06
N ARG A 105 19.77 -5.89 -23.17
CA ARG A 105 20.76 -5.63 -24.21
C ARG A 105 21.83 -4.64 -23.76
N LYS A 106 21.44 -3.64 -22.97
CA LYS A 106 22.37 -2.62 -22.45
C LYS A 106 23.32 -3.19 -21.40
N LEU A 107 22.84 -4.12 -20.58
CA LEU A 107 23.62 -4.83 -19.56
C LEU A 107 24.62 -5.81 -20.19
N ALA A 108 24.43 -6.23 -21.44
CA ALA A 108 25.38 -7.06 -22.19
C ALA A 108 25.84 -8.32 -21.42
N GLY A 109 24.91 -8.99 -20.74
CA GLY A 109 25.19 -10.18 -19.92
C GLY A 109 25.62 -9.90 -18.48
N GLN A 110 25.64 -8.63 -18.05
CA GLN A 110 25.76 -8.26 -16.63
C GLN A 110 24.43 -8.41 -15.89
N GLN A 111 24.51 -8.57 -14.58
CA GLN A 111 23.35 -8.68 -13.70
C GLN A 111 23.14 -7.37 -12.93
N LEU A 112 21.92 -6.84 -12.98
CA LEU A 112 21.49 -5.71 -12.16
C LEU A 112 20.78 -6.24 -10.90
N SER A 113 21.39 -6.00 -9.74
CA SER A 113 20.77 -6.29 -8.44
C SER A 113 20.23 -5.02 -7.83
N ILE A 114 18.93 -5.00 -7.50
CA ILE A 114 18.23 -3.90 -6.84
C ILE A 114 17.84 -4.37 -5.43
N THR A 115 18.29 -3.65 -4.42
CA THR A 115 18.00 -3.92 -3.01
C THR A 115 17.16 -2.77 -2.44
N LEU A 116 15.91 -3.08 -2.11
CA LEU A 116 14.94 -2.15 -1.53
C LEU A 116 15.15 -2.05 -0.02
N SER A 117 15.41 -0.86 0.49
CA SER A 117 15.52 -0.59 1.93
C SER A 117 14.24 -0.01 2.51
N GLN A 118 13.43 0.69 1.71
CA GLN A 118 12.17 1.27 2.14
C GLN A 118 11.14 1.20 1.01
N VAL A 119 9.91 0.78 1.33
CA VAL A 119 8.79 0.65 0.38
C VAL A 119 7.50 1.13 1.06
N PRO A 120 6.69 2.01 0.42
CA PRO A 120 5.39 2.41 0.95
C PRO A 120 4.42 1.26 1.12
N GLY A 121 3.60 1.31 2.17
CA GLY A 121 2.85 0.14 2.65
C GLY A 121 2.00 0.30 3.88
N GLN A 122 2.33 1.31 4.69
CA GLN A 122 1.60 1.60 5.91
C GLN A 122 0.51 2.61 5.63
N PHE A 123 -0.64 2.44 6.26
CA PHE A 123 -1.77 3.36 6.13
C PHE A 123 -2.68 3.29 7.34
N TYR A 124 -3.44 4.35 7.54
CA TYR A 124 -4.46 4.44 8.57
C TYR A 124 -5.84 4.29 7.94
N TYR A 125 -6.61 3.31 8.37
CA TYR A 125 -8.05 3.26 8.14
C TYR A 125 -8.76 4.00 9.27
N VAL A 126 -9.55 5.01 8.92
CA VAL A 126 -10.32 5.84 9.86
C VAL A 126 -11.80 5.66 9.57
N ASN A 127 -12.57 5.35 10.61
CA ASN A 127 -14.03 5.32 10.58
C ASN A 127 -14.57 6.17 11.73
N ARG A 128 -15.24 7.27 11.40
CA ARG A 128 -15.86 8.19 12.35
C ARG A 128 -17.34 8.26 12.04
N MET A 129 -18.18 8.16 13.07
CA MET A 129 -19.62 8.29 12.93
C MET A 129 -20.20 9.06 14.10
N TYR A 130 -21.11 9.97 13.79
CA TYR A 130 -21.86 10.76 14.74
C TYR A 130 -23.34 10.53 14.48
N VAL A 131 -24.10 10.27 15.53
CA VAL A 131 -25.55 10.15 15.47
C VAL A 131 -26.14 11.17 16.43
N VAL A 132 -26.96 12.08 15.92
CA VAL A 132 -27.75 13.00 16.73
C VAL A 132 -29.17 12.47 16.77
N ILE A 133 -29.67 12.18 17.96
CA ILE A 133 -31.00 11.61 18.18
C ILE A 133 -31.90 12.75 18.67
N ALA A 134 -32.93 13.07 17.89
CA ALA A 134 -34.05 13.89 18.30
C ALA A 134 -35.22 12.99 18.73
N ILE A 135 -36.21 13.55 19.42
CA ILE A 135 -37.36 12.79 19.97
C ILE A 135 -38.12 12.02 18.87
N VAL A 136 -38.18 12.56 17.65
CA VAL A 136 -38.95 12.00 16.53
C VAL A 136 -38.11 11.65 15.29
N ALA A 137 -36.80 11.94 15.32
CA ALA A 137 -35.92 11.78 14.16
C ALA A 137 -34.49 11.53 14.62
N TYR A 138 -33.64 11.04 13.74
CA TYR A 138 -32.20 10.99 13.98
C TYR A 138 -31.46 11.46 12.72
N SER A 139 -30.27 12.00 12.92
CA SER A 139 -29.35 12.38 11.84
C SER A 139 -28.02 11.68 12.05
N THR A 140 -27.41 11.23 10.97
CA THR A 140 -26.11 10.55 10.98
C THR A 140 -25.12 11.31 10.12
N MET A 141 -23.93 11.57 10.65
CA MET A 141 -22.80 12.08 9.88
C MET A 141 -21.63 11.11 10.04
N GLY A 142 -21.14 10.56 8.93
CA GLY A 142 -20.05 9.61 8.92
C GLY A 142 -18.90 10.05 8.02
N GLU A 143 -17.68 9.75 8.41
CA GLU A 143 -16.49 9.85 7.58
C GLU A 143 -15.75 8.52 7.66
N GLU A 144 -15.51 7.90 6.52
CA GLU A 144 -14.65 6.75 6.36
C GLU A 144 -13.55 7.11 5.38
N SER A 145 -12.29 6.90 5.75
CA SER A 145 -11.14 7.26 4.93
C SER A 145 -9.96 6.32 5.16
N ILE A 146 -9.07 6.28 4.18
CA ILE A 146 -7.76 5.62 4.26
C ILE A 146 -6.70 6.68 3.97
N THR A 147 -5.75 6.83 4.89
CA THR A 147 -4.66 7.80 4.79
C THR A 147 -3.33 7.04 4.75
N PRO A 148 -2.59 7.07 3.63
CA PRO A 148 -1.25 6.50 3.54
C PRO A 148 -0.28 7.16 4.53
N VAL A 149 0.68 6.39 5.03
CA VAL A 149 1.83 6.93 5.75
C VAL A 149 2.87 7.37 4.71
N PRO A 150 3.24 8.65 4.63
CA PRO A 150 4.15 9.17 3.60
C PRO A 150 5.52 8.48 3.73
N THR A 151 5.80 7.60 2.78
CA THR A 151 6.96 6.72 2.76
C THR A 151 7.48 6.64 1.32
N ASP A 152 8.74 7.02 1.10
CA ASP A 152 9.35 6.96 -0.23
C ASP A 152 9.91 5.56 -0.53
N LEU A 153 10.07 5.24 -1.82
CA LEU A 153 10.77 4.04 -2.26
C LEU A 153 12.27 4.34 -2.26
N VAL A 154 13.02 3.68 -1.39
CA VAL A 154 14.48 3.81 -1.31
C VAL A 154 15.10 2.50 -1.76
N ALA A 155 16.01 2.58 -2.72
CA ALA A 155 16.68 1.42 -3.28
C ALA A 155 18.17 1.70 -3.49
N SER A 156 18.98 0.68 -3.26
CA SER A 156 20.36 0.62 -3.72
C SER A 156 20.46 -0.35 -4.88
N TYR A 157 21.40 -0.12 -5.79
CA TYR A 157 21.62 -1.01 -6.92
C TYR A 157 23.10 -1.30 -7.12
N ALA A 158 23.37 -2.45 -7.73
CA ALA A 158 24.70 -2.87 -8.16
C ALA A 158 24.62 -3.62 -9.49
N VAL A 159 25.56 -3.34 -10.38
CA VAL A 159 25.76 -4.10 -11.62
C VAL A 159 26.99 -4.99 -11.43
N THR A 160 26.85 -6.28 -11.68
CA THR A 160 27.92 -7.26 -11.58
C THR A 160 28.15 -7.95 -12.92
N ASP A 161 29.42 -8.19 -13.27
CA ASP A 161 29.74 -9.21 -14.26
C ASP A 161 29.58 -10.60 -13.59
N GLY A 162 29.34 -11.67 -14.35
CA GLY A 162 29.13 -13.03 -13.80
C GLY A 162 30.28 -13.59 -12.94
N SER A 163 31.34 -12.81 -12.67
CA SER A 163 32.39 -13.09 -11.67
C SER A 163 32.20 -12.34 -10.34
N ASP A 164 31.01 -11.75 -10.13
CA ASP A 164 30.61 -10.97 -8.95
C ASP A 164 31.43 -9.68 -8.75
N ARG A 165 32.13 -9.24 -9.81
CA ARG A 165 32.88 -8.00 -9.79
C ARG A 165 31.93 -6.85 -10.10
N ARG A 166 31.79 -5.91 -9.16
CA ARG A 166 30.92 -4.74 -9.30
C ARG A 166 31.48 -3.78 -10.36
N SER A 167 30.73 -3.58 -11.43
CA SER A 167 31.04 -2.61 -12.48
C SER A 167 30.42 -1.24 -12.21
N ALA A 168 29.27 -1.18 -11.53
CA ALA A 168 28.60 0.04 -11.11
C ALA A 168 27.77 -0.17 -9.83
N TRP A 169 27.52 0.91 -9.10
CA TRP A 169 26.70 0.91 -7.89
C TRP A 169 26.14 2.31 -7.64
N GLY A 170 25.01 2.39 -6.94
CA GLY A 170 24.39 3.65 -6.58
C GLY A 170 23.15 3.46 -5.71
N SER A 171 22.44 4.55 -5.47
CA SER A 171 21.19 4.56 -4.73
C SER A 171 20.22 5.54 -5.36
N SER A 172 18.94 5.20 -5.38
CA SER A 172 17.87 6.06 -5.87
C SER A 172 16.71 6.07 -4.90
N THR A 173 16.08 7.25 -4.80
CA THR A 173 14.89 7.49 -4.00
C THR A 173 13.79 8.00 -4.92
N VAL A 174 12.66 7.29 -4.94
CA VAL A 174 11.47 7.70 -5.68
C VAL A 174 10.41 8.16 -4.69
N PHE A 175 9.94 9.39 -4.86
CA PHE A 175 8.94 9.97 -3.97
C PHE A 175 7.57 9.35 -4.15
N SER A 176 6.88 9.08 -3.03
CA SER A 176 5.49 8.62 -3.03
C SER A 176 4.53 9.75 -3.40
N ARG A 177 3.50 9.42 -4.18
CA ARG A 177 2.40 10.31 -4.56
C ARG A 177 1.06 9.81 -4.01
N GLU A 178 1.09 8.94 -3.00
CA GLU A 178 -0.14 8.44 -2.38
C GLU A 178 -0.91 9.57 -1.70
N GLU A 179 -2.21 9.66 -1.99
CA GLU A 179 -3.10 10.66 -1.40
C GLU A 179 -4.15 10.01 -0.49
N PRO A 180 -4.65 10.72 0.54
CA PRO A 180 -5.76 10.23 1.35
C PRO A 180 -7.01 9.99 0.50
N MET A 181 -7.63 8.83 0.66
CA MET A 181 -8.88 8.48 0.00
C MET A 181 -10.04 8.55 0.98
N ARG A 182 -11.15 9.17 0.56
CA ARG A 182 -12.43 9.12 1.28
C ARG A 182 -13.31 8.04 0.69
N ASN A 183 -14.10 7.38 1.53
CA ASN A 183 -15.04 6.38 1.07
C ASN A 183 -16.21 7.03 0.33
N LEU A 184 -16.15 7.03 -1.00
CA LEU A 184 -17.27 7.36 -1.89
C LEU A 184 -18.10 6.12 -2.26
N TRP A 185 -17.67 4.94 -1.83
CA TRP A 185 -18.29 3.65 -2.11
C TRP A 185 -19.22 3.24 -0.97
N LYS A 186 -20.17 2.35 -1.27
CA LYS A 186 -21.17 1.91 -0.29
C LYS A 186 -20.66 0.87 0.71
N SER A 187 -19.49 0.25 0.49
CA SER A 187 -18.95 -0.79 1.36
C SER A 187 -17.47 -0.60 1.67
N THR A 188 -17.07 -0.86 2.92
CA THR A 188 -15.66 -0.83 3.36
C THR A 188 -14.79 -1.78 2.53
N ARG A 189 -15.28 -2.97 2.20
CA ARG A 189 -14.54 -3.94 1.37
C ARG A 189 -14.21 -3.38 -0.01
N GLY A 190 -15.20 -2.81 -0.70
CA GLY A 190 -14.99 -2.22 -2.03
C GLY A 190 -14.08 -0.99 -1.98
N PHE A 191 -14.23 -0.18 -0.93
CA PHE A 191 -13.37 0.95 -0.67
C PHE A 191 -11.90 0.55 -0.43
N THR A 192 -11.66 -0.42 0.45
CA THR A 192 -10.33 -1.00 0.70
C THR A 192 -9.75 -1.57 -0.59
N GLY A 193 -10.54 -2.30 -1.39
CA GLY A 193 -10.09 -2.83 -2.68
C GLY A 193 -9.60 -1.72 -3.63
N LYS A 194 -10.33 -0.62 -3.75
CA LYS A 194 -9.93 0.53 -4.59
C LYS A 194 -8.67 1.23 -4.09
N PHE A 195 -8.49 1.30 -2.77
CA PHE A 195 -7.23 1.79 -2.21
C PHE A 195 -6.06 0.87 -2.56
N LEU A 196 -6.23 -0.45 -2.42
CA LEU A 196 -5.19 -1.43 -2.76
C LEU A 196 -4.86 -1.47 -4.26
N ASP A 197 -5.86 -1.25 -5.13
CA ASP A 197 -5.66 -1.04 -6.58
C ASP A 197 -4.75 0.18 -6.81
N SER A 198 -5.07 1.31 -6.16
CA SER A 198 -4.29 2.56 -6.29
C SER A 198 -2.86 2.39 -5.78
N GLN A 199 -2.69 1.71 -4.65
CA GLN A 199 -1.39 1.44 -4.06
C GLN A 199 -0.54 0.51 -4.93
N ARG A 200 -1.13 -0.53 -5.54
CA ARG A 200 -0.46 -1.36 -6.54
C ARG A 200 0.04 -0.52 -7.71
N ALA A 201 -0.83 0.31 -8.28
CA ALA A 201 -0.49 1.16 -9.42
C ALA A 201 0.65 2.14 -9.09
N GLU A 202 0.65 2.67 -7.87
CA GLU A 202 1.70 3.55 -7.37
C GLU A 202 3.03 2.82 -7.19
N LEU A 203 3.04 1.64 -6.55
CA LEU A 203 4.27 0.85 -6.40
C LEU A 203 4.86 0.41 -7.75
N GLN A 204 4.01 0.06 -8.72
CA GLN A 204 4.44 -0.18 -10.10
C GLN A 204 5.03 1.07 -10.76
N ARG A 205 4.41 2.25 -10.56
CA ARG A 205 4.96 3.53 -11.04
C ARG A 205 6.34 3.79 -10.44
N MET A 206 6.49 3.61 -9.12
CA MET A 206 7.75 3.83 -8.43
C MET A 206 8.83 2.86 -8.92
N GLY A 207 8.49 1.58 -9.15
CA GLY A 207 9.39 0.61 -9.77
C GLY A 207 9.85 1.02 -11.17
N ARG A 208 8.94 1.55 -12.01
CA ARG A 208 9.29 2.08 -13.33
C ARG A 208 10.22 3.30 -13.25
N GLU A 209 9.90 4.26 -12.37
CA GLU A 209 10.72 5.46 -12.19
C GLU A 209 12.11 5.12 -11.66
N LEU A 210 12.20 4.19 -10.71
CA LEU A 210 13.47 3.69 -10.18
C LEU A 210 14.39 3.17 -11.30
N VAL A 211 13.88 2.31 -12.19
CA VAL A 211 14.68 1.79 -13.31
C VAL A 211 15.06 2.89 -14.29
N ASN A 212 14.16 3.83 -14.56
CA ASN A 212 14.47 4.96 -15.44
C ASN A 212 15.60 5.84 -14.87
N ASP A 213 15.64 6.03 -13.54
CA ASP A 213 16.70 6.79 -12.89
C ASP A 213 18.03 6.02 -12.92
N ILE A 214 18.01 4.71 -12.67
CA ILE A 214 19.19 3.83 -12.80
C ILE A 214 19.72 3.85 -14.24
N ASP A 215 18.85 3.74 -15.26
CA ASP A 215 19.25 3.76 -16.67
C ASP A 215 19.92 5.09 -17.06
N ARG A 216 19.39 6.22 -16.58
CA ARG A 216 19.98 7.55 -16.81
C ARG A 216 21.34 7.71 -16.15
N GLU A 217 21.54 7.11 -14.99
CA GLU A 217 22.81 7.14 -14.27
C GLU A 217 23.87 6.25 -14.94
N LEU A 218 23.49 5.04 -15.36
CA LEU A 218 24.40 4.08 -16.01
C LEU A 218 24.75 4.47 -17.45
N TYR A 219 23.80 5.04 -18.19
CA TYR A 219 23.94 5.37 -19.61
C TYR A 219 23.57 6.83 -19.87
N PRO A 220 24.34 7.80 -19.34
CA PRO A 220 24.04 9.20 -19.54
C PRO A 220 24.07 9.52 -21.04
N VAL A 221 22.94 10.00 -21.57
CA VAL A 221 22.88 10.47 -22.96
C VAL A 221 23.80 11.68 -23.05
N SER A 222 24.96 11.51 -23.69
CA SER A 222 25.88 12.60 -24.00
C SER A 222 25.13 13.62 -24.84
N ARG A 223 24.69 14.73 -24.21
CA ARG A 223 24.17 15.89 -24.93
C ARG A 223 25.33 16.50 -25.70
N LYS A 224 25.36 16.22 -27.02
CA LYS A 224 26.12 17.02 -27.98
C LYS A 224 25.43 18.37 -28.18
#